data_AF-A0A952KTY0-F1
#
_entry.id   AF-A0A952KTY0-F1
#
_cell.length_a   1.000
_cell.length_b   1.000
_cell.length_c   1.000
_cell.angle_alpha   90.00
_cell.angle_beta   90.00
_cell.angle_gamma   90.00
#
_symmetry.space_group_name_H-M   'P 1'
#
loop_
_entity.id
_entity.type
_entity.pdbx_description
1 polymer ?
#
loop_
_entity_poly.entity_id
_entity_poly.type
_entity_poly.pdbx_seq_one_letter_code
_entity_poly.pdbx_strand_id
1 'polypeptide(L)' 'MIYPIIKYPDPVLMKPAEDVTVFDKELKQLVADMFESMYEAQGIGLAAPQINIAKRL' A
#
# COMPACT_ATOMS: atom_id res chain seq x y z
N MET A 1 -11.19 -2.44 2.09
CA MET A 1 -10.68 -3.24 3.24
C MET A 1 -9.57 -2.42 3.89
N ILE A 2 -9.49 -2.43 5.23
CA ILE A 2 -8.47 -1.70 5.98
C ILE A 2 -7.26 -2.62 6.20
N TYR A 3 -6.09 -2.18 5.77
CA TYR A 3 -4.83 -2.88 5.93
C TYR A 3 -4.04 -2.36 7.14
N PRO A 4 -3.34 -3.25 7.88
CA PRO A 4 -2.45 -2.82 8.95
C PRO A 4 -1.23 -2.10 8.39
N ILE A 5 -0.88 -0.95 8.98
CA ILE A 5 0.31 -0.18 8.58
C ILE A 5 1.54 -0.73 9.29
N ILE A 6 2.50 -1.20 8.50
CA ILE A 6 3.81 -1.67 8.93
C ILE A 6 4.63 -0.50 9.47
N LYS A 7 5.32 -0.75 10.59
CA LYS A 7 6.20 0.22 11.25
C LYS A 7 7.66 -0.22 11.12
N TYR A 8 8.56 0.75 11.12
CA TYR A 8 10.01 0.49 11.21
C TYR A 8 10.31 -0.35 12.47
N PRO A 9 11.24 -1.34 12.43
CA PRO A 9 12.26 -1.61 11.40
C PRO A 9 11.94 -2.70 10.37
N ASP A 10 10.67 -2.88 9.97
CA ASP A 10 10.34 -3.98 9.04
C ASP A 10 11.13 -3.93 7.72
N PRO A 11 11.79 -5.03 7.30
CA PRO A 11 12.56 -5.10 6.05
C PRO A 11 11.79 -4.76 4.78
N VAL A 12 10.46 -4.91 4.75
CA VAL A 12 9.67 -4.57 3.57
C VAL A 12 9.75 -3.09 3.24
N LEU A 13 9.96 -2.23 4.25
CA LEU A 13 10.09 -0.78 4.08
C LEU A 13 11.44 -0.38 3.43
N MET A 14 12.38 -1.32 3.32
CA MET A 14 13.70 -1.13 2.72
C MET A 14 13.84 -1.80 1.34
N LYS A 15 12.82 -2.54 0.89
CA LYS A 15 12.84 -3.23 -0.41
C LYS A 15 12.27 -2.32 -1.51
N PRO A 16 12.89 -2.27 -2.70
CA PRO A 16 12.29 -1.64 -3.87
C PRO A 16 10.98 -2.35 -4.24
N ALA A 17 9.94 -1.58 -4.52
CA ALA A 17 8.69 -2.11 -5.03
C ALA A 17 8.75 -2.36 -6.54
N GLU A 18 7.93 -3.30 -7.03
CA GLU A 18 7.86 -3.67 -8.44
C GLU A 18 6.92 -2.77 -9.23
N ASP A 19 7.20 -2.56 -10.52
CA ASP A 19 6.33 -1.80 -11.41
C ASP A 19 4.96 -2.48 -11.60
N VAL A 20 3.91 -1.68 -11.64
CA VAL A 20 2.57 -2.16 -11.99
C VAL A 20 2.44 -2.19 -13.50
N THR A 21 2.27 -3.39 -14.06
CA THR A 21 2.14 -3.63 -15.51
C THR A 21 0.71 -3.97 -15.96
N VAL A 22 -0.17 -4.34 -15.02
CA VAL A 22 -1.56 -4.73 -15.27
C VAL A 22 -2.49 -3.78 -14.54
N PHE A 23 -3.42 -3.16 -15.28
CA PHE A 23 -4.34 -2.14 -14.80
C PHE A 23 -5.78 -2.64 -14.89
N ASP A 24 -6.16 -3.45 -13.91
CA ASP A 24 -7.46 -4.12 -13.87
C ASP A 24 -8.33 -3.63 -12.69
N LYS A 25 -9.44 -4.33 -12.46
CA LYS A 25 -10.36 -4.03 -11.38
C LYS A 25 -9.75 -4.31 -10.00
N GLU A 26 -8.85 -5.28 -9.89
CA GLU A 26 -8.20 -5.62 -8.62
C GLU A 26 -7.24 -4.51 -8.22
N LEU A 27 -6.47 -3.96 -9.18
CA LEU A 27 -5.64 -2.79 -8.94
C LEU A 27 -6.48 -1.59 -8.46
N LYS A 28 -7.62 -1.34 -9.10
CA LYS A 28 -8.52 -0.25 -8.70
C LYS A 28 -9.04 -0.48 -7.27
N GLN A 29 -9.40 -1.70 -6.93
CA GLN A 29 -9.87 -2.04 -5.59
C GLN A 29 -8.77 -1.85 -4.54
N LEU A 30 -7.55 -2.28 -4.84
CA LEU A 30 -6.39 -2.08 -3.97
C LEU A 30 -6.14 -0.59 -3.68
N VAL A 31 -6.20 0.26 -4.70
CA VAL A 31 -6.05 1.71 -4.50
C VAL A 31 -7.15 2.26 -3.59
N ALA A 32 -8.40 1.84 -3.77
CA ALA A 32 -9.50 2.25 -2.89
C ALA A 32 -9.27 1.82 -1.43
N ASP A 33 -8.80 0.58 -1.24
CA ASP A 33 -8.47 0.04 0.08
C ASP A 33 -7.29 0.76 0.74
N MET A 34 -6.29 1.20 -0.05
CA MET A 34 -5.18 2.02 0.43
C MET A 34 -5.65 3.39 0.92
N PHE A 35 -6.57 4.04 0.20
CA PHE A 35 -7.17 5.30 0.66
C PHE A 35 -7.95 5.11 1.96
N GLU A 36 -8.77 4.06 2.05
CA GLU A 36 -9.52 3.74 3.27
C GLU A 36 -8.59 3.54 4.47
N SER A 37 -7.50 2.77 4.28
CA SER A 37 -6.49 2.51 5.31
C SER A 37 -5.73 3.78 5.73
N MET A 38 -5.43 4.65 4.77
CA MET A 38 -4.77 5.93 5.03
C MET A 38 -5.65 6.86 5.88
N TYR A 39 -6.94 6.96 5.54
CA TYR A 39 -7.88 7.81 6.27
C TYR A 39 -8.15 7.29 7.68
N GLU A 40 -8.28 5.98 7.86
CA GLU A 40 -8.39 5.38 9.19
C GLU A 40 -7.20 5.81 10.05
N ALA A 41 -5.99 5.63 9.52
CA ALA A 41 -4.77 5.93 10.24
C ALA A 41 -4.48 7.44 10.38
N GLN A 42 -5.43 8.30 9.98
CA GLN A 42 -5.31 9.76 9.98
C GLN A 42 -4.07 10.26 9.23
N GLY A 43 -3.67 9.53 8.18
CA GLY A 43 -2.52 9.83 7.34
C GLY A 43 -2.87 10.76 6.17
N ILE A 44 -1.82 11.28 5.53
CA ILE A 44 -1.91 12.13 4.33
C ILE A 44 -1.43 11.43 3.05
N GLY A 45 -0.72 10.31 3.19
CA GLY A 45 -0.22 9.50 2.09
C GLY A 45 0.13 8.10 2.58
N LEU A 46 -0.03 7.11 1.70
CA LEU A 46 0.25 5.71 1.98
C LEU A 46 0.81 5.03 0.73
N ALA A 47 1.99 4.43 0.84
CA ALA A 47 2.60 3.62 -0.21
C ALA A 47 2.29 2.13 0.02
N ALA A 48 2.13 1.35 -1.05
CA ALA A 48 1.77 -0.06 -0.94
C ALA A 48 2.73 -0.92 -0.08
N PRO A 49 4.06 -0.69 -0.04
CA PRO A 49 4.94 -1.44 0.87
C PRO A 49 4.60 -1.27 2.35
N GLN A 50 4.00 -0.13 2.74
CA GLN A 50 3.58 0.13 4.11
C GLN A 50 2.40 -0.74 4.56
N ILE A 51 1.73 -1.40 3.61
CA ILE A 51 0.69 -2.41 3.85
C ILE A 51 1.12 -3.80 3.35
N ASN A 52 2.44 -4.04 3.31
CA ASN A 52 3.06 -5.30 2.89
C ASN A 52 2.84 -5.70 1.42
N ILE A 53 2.59 -4.74 0.53
CA ILE A 53 2.38 -5.00 -0.89
C ILE A 53 3.54 -4.39 -1.69
N ALA A 54 4.34 -5.25 -2.32
CA ALA A 54 5.55 -4.84 -3.06
C ALA A 54 5.24 -4.30 -4.47
N LYS A 55 4.33 -3.33 -4.59
CA LYS A 55 3.97 -2.67 -5.85
C LYS A 55 4.24 -1.16 -5.78
N ARG A 56 4.63 -0.55 -6.88
CA ARG A 56 4.87 0.90 -6.98
C ARG A 56 3.55 1.65 -7.11
N LEU A 57 2.88 1.79 -5.97
CA LEU A 57 1.62 2.51 -5.76
C LEU A 57 1.72 3.39 -4.51
#